data_AF-A0A1C5R7Y5-F1
#
_entry.id   AF-A0A1C5R7Y5-F1
#
_cell.length_a   1.000
_cell.length_b   1.000
_cell.length_c   1.000
_cell.angle_alpha   90.00
_cell.angle_beta   90.00
_cell.angle_gamma   90.00
#
_symmetry.space_group_name_H-M   'P 1'
#
loop_
_entity.id
_entity.type
_entity.pdbx_description
1 polymer ?
#
loop_
_entity_poly.entity_id
_entity_poly.type
_entity_poly.pdbx_seq_one_letter_code
_entity_poly.pdbx_strand_id
1 'polypeptide(L)'
;MKSYRTLALKELLSQKVTSILILIAVVLSTMMTTIVGQSIGVLSAMREQQAIAIGGNRYATFLQMNADQLHALEQDERLSYVGKSIYMGSLELSPSLTLGLTEYLDDTAAIYPSSTSIEEGHLPEAPMEIALSEDILKYLGFEGGIGDRITLSLQKNLRHNIATAIPIQQNLFLQGY
;
A
#
# COMPACT_ATOMS: atom_id res chain seq x y z
N MET A 1 34.93 -33.51 44.36
CA MET A 1 35.43 -33.04 43.05
C MET A 1 35.86 -31.59 43.21
N LYS A 2 37.15 -31.26 43.04
CA LYS A 2 37.65 -29.88 43.18
C LYS A 2 36.96 -29.01 42.12
N SER A 3 36.42 -27.87 42.56
CA SER A 3 35.53 -27.04 41.75
C SER A 3 36.28 -26.44 40.55
N TYR A 4 36.09 -27.02 39.37
CA TYR A 4 36.61 -26.50 38.10
C TYR A 4 36.13 -25.06 37.82
N ARG A 5 34.99 -24.65 38.39
CA ARG A 5 34.49 -23.26 38.33
C ARG A 5 35.45 -22.25 38.96
N THR A 6 36.05 -22.57 40.11
CA THR A 6 37.00 -21.66 40.78
C THR A 6 38.30 -21.50 40.00
N LEU A 7 38.75 -22.53 39.28
CA LEU A 7 39.89 -22.45 38.37
C LEU A 7 39.56 -21.64 37.11
N ALA A 8 38.39 -21.86 36.52
CA ALA A 8 37.93 -21.11 35.35
C ALA A 8 37.77 -19.60 35.62
N LEU A 9 37.21 -19.22 36.78
CA LEU A 9 37.10 -17.82 37.21
C LEU A 9 38.47 -17.18 37.43
N LYS A 10 39.43 -17.92 38.00
CA LYS A 10 40.79 -17.43 38.22
C LYS A 10 41.52 -17.19 36.89
N GLU A 11 41.31 -18.07 35.91
CA GLU A 11 41.91 -17.93 34.58
C GLU A 11 41.30 -16.76 33.79
N LEU A 12 39.97 -16.59 33.84
CA LEU A 12 39.27 -15.43 33.24
C LEU A 12 39.75 -14.09 33.83
N LEU A 13 40.00 -14.05 35.15
CA LEU A 13 40.52 -12.87 35.85
C LEU A 13 42.02 -12.64 35.63
N SER A 14 42.78 -13.70 35.30
CA SER A 14 44.21 -13.64 34.96
C SER A 14 44.42 -13.07 33.55
N GLN A 15 43.65 -13.55 32.58
CA GLN A 15 43.70 -13.11 31.18
C GLN A 15 42.58 -12.11 30.85
N LYS A 16 42.63 -10.94 31.49
CA LYS A 16 41.57 -9.92 31.40
C LYS A 16 41.29 -9.45 29.98
N VAL A 17 42.32 -9.24 29.16
CA VAL A 17 42.18 -8.75 27.78
C VAL A 17 41.46 -9.78 26.90
N THR A 18 41.94 -11.03 26.90
CA THR A 18 41.35 -12.12 26.12
C THR A 18 39.90 -12.41 26.54
N SER A 19 39.63 -12.39 27.85
CA SER A 19 38.28 -12.63 28.38
C SER A 19 37.29 -11.53 28.00
N ILE A 20 37.72 -10.27 28.01
CA ILE A 20 36.89 -9.14 27.56
C ILE A 20 36.62 -9.24 26.05
N LEU A 21 37.62 -9.59 25.24
CA LEU A 21 37.44 -9.78 23.80
C LEU A 21 36.45 -10.91 23.49
N ILE A 22 36.54 -12.05 24.19
CA ILE A 22 35.59 -13.17 24.05
C ILE A 22 34.18 -12.73 24.48
N LEU A 23 34.05 -12.00 25.59
CA LEU A 23 32.76 -11.50 26.06
C LEU A 23 32.11 -10.56 25.04
N ILE A 24 32.89 -9.61 24.49
CA ILE A 24 32.42 -8.68 23.45
C ILE A 24 32.00 -9.46 22.20
N ALA A 25 32.79 -10.45 21.76
CA ALA A 25 32.45 -11.26 20.60
C ALA A 25 31.11 -12.00 20.80
N VAL A 26 30.90 -12.61 21.97
CA VAL A 26 29.65 -13.30 22.30
C VAL A 26 28.45 -12.33 22.34
N VAL A 27 28.62 -11.15 22.93
CA VAL A 27 27.58 -10.11 22.96
C VAL A 27 27.25 -9.62 21.55
N LEU A 28 28.27 -9.32 20.72
CA LEU A 28 28.04 -8.89 19.34
C LEU A 28 27.35 -9.98 18.51
N SER A 29 27.79 -11.25 18.62
CA SER A 29 27.16 -12.36 17.91
C SER A 29 25.70 -12.54 18.32
N THR A 30 25.39 -12.49 19.62
CA THR A 30 24.00 -12.62 20.10
C THR A 30 23.13 -11.44 19.70
N MET A 31 23.65 -10.21 19.71
CA MET A 31 22.92 -9.04 19.21
C MET A 31 22.65 -9.15 17.70
N MET A 32 23.64 -9.57 16.90
CA MET A 32 23.47 -9.77 15.46
C MET A 32 22.40 -10.83 15.17
N THR A 33 22.43 -11.98 15.86
CA THR A 33 21.41 -13.03 15.71
C THR A 33 20.03 -12.53 16.12
N THR A 34 19.92 -11.73 17.19
CA THR A 34 18.63 -11.19 17.67
C THR A 34 18.03 -10.18 16.68
N ILE A 35 18.85 -9.28 16.14
CA ILE A 35 18.42 -8.29 15.13
C ILE A 35 17.97 -8.99 13.85
N VAL A 36 18.71 -10.01 13.40
CA VAL A 36 18.32 -10.82 12.22
C VAL A 36 17.03 -11.60 12.49
N GLY A 37 16.86 -12.17 13.69
CA GLY A 37 15.64 -12.88 14.07
C GLY A 37 14.39 -12.00 14.10
N GLN A 38 14.48 -10.79 14.65
CA GLN A 38 13.35 -9.85 14.69
C GLN A 38 13.05 -9.22 13.33
N SER A 39 14.09 -8.95 12.51
CA SER A 39 13.91 -8.30 11.21
C SER A 39 13.20 -9.18 10.17
N ILE A 40 13.27 -10.51 10.26
CA ILE A 40 12.48 -11.41 9.41
C ILE A 40 10.97 -11.20 9.65
N GLY A 41 10.55 -11.04 10.91
CA GLY A 41 9.15 -10.78 11.26
C GLY A 41 8.67 -9.41 10.77
N VAL A 42 9.45 -8.36 11.03
CA VAL A 42 9.12 -6.99 10.59
C VAL A 42 9.09 -6.88 9.06
N LEU A 43 10.05 -7.50 8.37
CA LEU A 43 10.10 -7.46 6.90
C LEU A 43 8.92 -8.20 6.26
N SER A 44 8.46 -9.30 6.86
CA SER A 44 7.27 -10.01 6.39
C SER A 44 5.99 -9.16 6.53
N ALA A 45 5.81 -8.51 7.68
CA ALA A 45 4.69 -7.59 7.91
C ALA A 45 4.74 -6.36 6.99
N MET A 46 5.94 -5.80 6.74
CA MET A 46 6.10 -4.69 5.80
C MET A 46 5.75 -5.09 4.36
N ARG A 47 6.13 -6.30 3.93
CA ARG A 47 5.77 -6.80 2.59
C ARG A 47 4.27 -7.02 2.45
N GLU A 48 3.64 -7.58 3.47
CA GLU A 48 2.19 -7.77 3.48
C GLU A 48 1.47 -6.42 3.44
N GLN A 49 1.89 -5.46 4.26
CA GLN A 49 1.29 -4.14 4.28
C GLN A 49 1.52 -3.36 2.98
N GLN A 50 2.68 -3.51 2.33
CA GLN A 50 2.91 -2.98 0.98
C GLN A 50 2.00 -3.67 -0.06
N ALA A 51 1.84 -4.99 0.02
CA ALA A 51 0.96 -5.72 -0.89
C ALA A 51 -0.51 -5.32 -0.70
N ILE A 52 -0.96 -5.11 0.54
CA ILE A 52 -2.30 -4.62 0.88
C ILE A 52 -2.46 -3.16 0.42
N ALA A 53 -1.47 -2.30 0.63
CA ALA A 53 -1.53 -0.91 0.20
C ALA A 53 -1.61 -0.76 -1.34
N ILE A 54 -0.91 -1.61 -2.08
CA ILE A 54 -0.88 -1.56 -3.55
C ILE A 54 -2.05 -2.34 -4.17
N GLY A 55 -2.36 -3.51 -3.61
CA GLY A 55 -3.30 -4.48 -4.20
C GLY A 55 -4.69 -4.47 -3.59
N GLY A 56 -4.87 -3.83 -2.44
CA GLY A 56 -6.03 -4.01 -1.57
C GLY A 56 -6.00 -5.36 -0.84
N ASN A 57 -6.79 -5.52 0.21
CA ASN A 57 -6.97 -6.80 0.89
C ASN A 57 -7.97 -7.68 0.10
N ARG A 58 -7.53 -8.29 -1.01
CA ARG A 58 -8.39 -9.13 -1.87
C ARG A 58 -7.69 -10.41 -2.33
N TYR A 59 -8.46 -11.49 -2.41
CA TYR A 59 -7.96 -12.80 -2.84
C TYR A 59 -7.94 -13.00 -4.36
N ALA A 60 -8.91 -12.43 -5.07
CA ALA A 60 -9.04 -12.56 -6.52
C ALA A 60 -9.60 -11.28 -7.14
N THR A 61 -9.30 -11.07 -8.42
CA THR A 61 -9.91 -9.99 -9.21
C THR A 61 -10.38 -10.57 -10.54
N PHE A 62 -11.68 -10.46 -10.76
CA PHE A 62 -12.30 -10.81 -12.02
C PHE A 62 -12.47 -9.55 -12.85
N LEU A 63 -12.20 -9.64 -14.15
CA LEU A 63 -12.22 -8.50 -15.07
C LEU A 63 -13.31 -8.74 -16.12
N GLN A 64 -13.95 -7.66 -16.57
CA GLN A 64 -15.01 -7.71 -17.60
C GLN A 64 -16.18 -8.62 -17.23
N MET A 65 -16.62 -8.56 -15.98
CA MET A 65 -17.84 -9.25 -15.55
C MET A 65 -19.08 -8.52 -16.07
N ASN A 66 -20.10 -9.28 -16.43
CA ASN A 66 -21.43 -8.74 -16.66
C ASN A 66 -22.19 -8.58 -15.33
N ALA A 67 -23.33 -7.89 -15.37
CA ALA A 67 -24.15 -7.65 -14.18
C ALA A 67 -24.65 -8.95 -13.53
N ASP A 68 -25.02 -9.95 -14.33
CA ASP A 68 -25.54 -11.22 -13.83
C ASP A 68 -24.47 -12.05 -13.08
N GLN A 69 -23.23 -12.07 -13.59
CA GLN A 69 -22.09 -12.73 -12.96
C GLN A 69 -21.69 -12.04 -11.67
N LEU A 70 -21.72 -10.72 -11.66
CA LEU A 70 -21.47 -9.93 -10.46
C LEU A 70 -22.53 -10.21 -9.40
N HIS A 71 -23.80 -10.27 -9.77
CA HIS A 71 -24.90 -10.58 -8.86
C HIS A 71 -24.76 -11.99 -8.27
N ALA A 72 -24.35 -12.97 -9.08
CA ALA A 72 -24.09 -14.33 -8.60
C ALA A 72 -22.96 -14.40 -7.56
N LEU A 73 -21.93 -13.54 -7.69
CA LEU A 73 -20.86 -13.45 -6.70
C LEU A 73 -21.31 -12.73 -5.43
N GLU A 74 -22.06 -11.63 -5.55
CA GLU A 74 -22.61 -10.90 -4.39
C GLU A 74 -23.54 -11.77 -3.54
N GLN A 75 -24.17 -12.80 -4.12
CA GLN A 75 -25.04 -13.75 -3.42
C GLN A 75 -24.32 -14.99 -2.86
N ASP A 76 -23.03 -15.17 -3.13
CA ASP A 76 -22.28 -16.33 -2.64
C ASP A 76 -21.84 -16.12 -1.19
N GLU A 77 -22.52 -16.81 -0.25
CA GLU A 77 -22.23 -16.73 1.19
C GLU A 77 -20.79 -17.13 1.58
N ARG A 78 -20.05 -17.82 0.69
CA ARG A 78 -18.64 -18.18 0.94
C ARG A 78 -17.70 -16.99 0.78
N LEU A 79 -18.14 -15.93 0.10
CA LEU A 79 -17.37 -14.73 -0.11
C LEU A 79 -17.67 -13.76 1.03
N SER A 80 -16.67 -13.49 1.87
CA SER A 80 -16.81 -12.54 2.96
C SER A 80 -17.15 -11.13 2.47
N TYR A 81 -16.78 -10.80 1.24
CA TYR A 81 -16.97 -9.48 0.64
C TYR A 81 -16.78 -9.53 -0.89
N VAL A 82 -17.57 -8.77 -1.63
CA VAL A 82 -17.45 -8.62 -3.09
C VAL A 82 -17.38 -7.14 -3.45
N GLY A 83 -16.21 -6.71 -3.92
CA GLY A 83 -15.96 -5.34 -4.32
C GLY A 83 -16.16 -5.12 -5.83
N LYS A 84 -16.67 -3.94 -6.18
CA LYS A 84 -16.79 -3.48 -7.56
C LYS A 84 -15.78 -2.35 -7.80
N SER A 85 -15.21 -2.31 -9.00
CA SER A 85 -14.24 -1.29 -9.38
C SER A 85 -14.28 -1.09 -10.89
N ILE A 86 -14.44 0.15 -11.32
CA ILE A 86 -14.44 0.54 -12.73
C ILE A 86 -13.25 1.46 -12.96
N TYR A 87 -12.30 1.00 -13.78
CA TYR A 87 -11.12 1.80 -14.11
C TYR A 87 -11.46 2.85 -15.17
N MET A 88 -11.27 4.11 -14.82
CA MET A 88 -11.62 5.27 -15.65
C MET A 88 -10.50 5.67 -16.60
N GLY A 89 -9.24 5.52 -16.18
CA GLY A 89 -8.06 5.81 -16.98
C GLY A 89 -6.86 6.20 -16.14
N SER A 90 -5.73 6.46 -16.79
CA SER A 90 -4.49 6.92 -16.15
C SER A 90 -4.00 8.23 -16.71
N LEU A 91 -3.34 9.03 -15.88
CA LEU A 91 -2.59 10.22 -16.27
C LEU A 91 -1.14 10.04 -15.82
N GLU A 92 -0.19 10.27 -16.73
CA GLU A 92 1.23 10.31 -16.36
C GLU A 92 1.52 11.66 -15.67
N LEU A 93 1.93 11.61 -14.41
CA LEU A 93 2.33 12.81 -13.64
C LEU A 93 3.83 13.07 -13.78
N SER A 94 4.63 12.01 -13.87
CA SER A 94 6.06 12.06 -14.16
C SER A 94 6.54 10.73 -14.79
N PRO A 95 7.77 10.65 -15.32
CA PRO A 95 8.28 9.42 -15.94
C PRO A 95 8.27 8.18 -15.03
N SER A 96 8.17 8.37 -13.71
CA SER A 96 8.11 7.31 -12.72
C SER A 96 6.79 7.26 -11.94
N LEU A 97 5.83 8.15 -12.23
CA LEU A 97 4.58 8.27 -11.48
C LEU A 97 3.38 8.39 -12.42
N THR A 98 2.45 7.46 -12.28
CA THR A 98 1.19 7.45 -13.02
C THR A 98 0.04 7.48 -12.03
N LEU A 99 -0.85 8.44 -12.19
CA LEU A 99 -2.13 8.51 -11.48
C LEU A 99 -3.13 7.60 -12.19
N GLY A 100 -3.69 6.63 -11.49
CA GLY A 100 -4.82 5.82 -11.96
C GLY A 100 -6.12 6.29 -11.32
N LEU A 101 -7.15 6.54 -12.12
CA LEU A 101 -8.48 6.88 -11.63
C LEU A 101 -9.40 5.67 -11.68
N THR A 102 -10.10 5.45 -10.58
CA THR A 102 -11.11 4.41 -10.40
C THR A 102 -12.40 5.08 -9.95
N GLU A 103 -13.53 4.63 -10.48
CA GLU A 103 -14.84 5.07 -10.02
C GLU A 103 -15.06 4.68 -8.56
N TYR A 104 -15.45 5.65 -7.74
CA TYR A 104 -15.83 5.41 -6.37
C TYR A 104 -17.19 4.71 -6.35
N LEU A 105 -17.23 3.55 -5.70
CA LEU A 105 -18.45 2.78 -5.45
C LEU A 105 -18.54 2.62 -3.93
N ASP A 106 -19.73 2.83 -3.37
CA ASP A 106 -20.06 3.00 -1.93
C ASP A 106 -19.38 2.03 -0.94
N ASP A 107 -18.80 0.93 -1.42
CA ASP A 107 -18.23 -0.14 -0.62
C ASP A 107 -16.68 -0.21 -0.69
N THR A 108 -16.04 0.66 -1.48
CA THR A 108 -14.58 0.60 -1.74
C THR A 108 -13.68 0.97 -0.56
N ALA A 109 -14.21 1.62 0.49
CA ALA A 109 -13.46 1.99 1.69
C ALA A 109 -12.95 0.78 2.49
N ALA A 110 -13.65 -0.36 2.42
CA ALA A 110 -13.19 -1.60 3.05
C ALA A 110 -11.97 -2.22 2.34
N ILE A 111 -11.83 -1.97 1.04
CA ILE A 111 -10.79 -2.56 0.19
C ILE A 111 -9.51 -1.72 0.20
N TYR A 112 -9.67 -0.39 0.19
CA TYR A 112 -8.58 0.58 0.13
C TYR A 112 -8.71 1.62 1.26
N PRO A 113 -8.54 1.22 2.52
CA PRO A 113 -8.71 2.12 3.67
C PRO A 113 -7.74 3.31 3.63
N SER A 114 -6.57 3.16 3.00
CA SER A 114 -5.59 4.23 2.83
C SER A 114 -5.99 5.30 1.81
N SER A 115 -6.94 5.03 0.91
CA SER A 115 -7.41 6.00 -0.09
C SER A 115 -8.78 6.60 0.25
N THR A 116 -9.31 6.31 1.43
CA THR A 116 -10.63 6.80 1.88
C THR A 116 -10.56 7.65 3.15
N SER A 117 -9.36 7.95 3.65
CA SER A 117 -9.15 8.96 4.68
C SER A 117 -9.19 10.33 4.00
N ILE A 118 -10.08 11.21 4.47
CA ILE A 118 -10.25 12.56 3.93
C ILE A 118 -9.72 13.56 4.94
N GLU A 119 -8.89 14.49 4.49
CA GLU A 119 -8.48 15.63 5.31
C GLU A 119 -9.52 16.74 5.23
N GLU A 120 -10.02 17.02 4.02
CA GLU A 120 -11.03 18.07 3.80
C GLU A 120 -12.04 17.65 2.72
N GLY A 121 -13.32 17.96 2.94
CA GLY A 121 -14.40 17.67 2.00
C GLY A 121 -15.09 16.32 2.23
N HIS A 122 -15.40 15.61 1.14
CA HIS A 122 -16.06 14.30 1.17
C HIS A 122 -15.67 13.43 -0.03
N LEU A 123 -16.00 12.13 0.04
CA LEU A 123 -15.82 11.22 -1.09
C LEU A 123 -16.88 11.55 -2.16
N PRO A 124 -16.64 11.24 -3.45
CA PRO A 124 -17.61 11.52 -4.50
C PRO A 124 -18.98 10.88 -4.20
N GLU A 125 -20.05 11.68 -4.21
CA GLU A 125 -21.43 11.21 -3.99
C GLU A 125 -22.28 11.37 -5.27
N ALA A 126 -21.96 12.36 -6.09
CA ALA A 126 -22.66 12.67 -7.32
C ALA A 126 -21.79 12.39 -8.57
N PRO A 127 -22.42 12.24 -9.76
CA PRO A 127 -21.69 12.12 -11.00
C PRO A 127 -20.77 13.32 -11.23
N MET A 128 -19.61 13.07 -11.84
CA MET A 128 -18.60 14.09 -12.17
C MET A 128 -17.89 14.73 -10.96
N GLU A 129 -17.96 14.10 -9.80
CA GLU A 129 -17.17 14.48 -8.63
C GLU A 129 -15.90 13.62 -8.54
N ILE A 130 -14.85 14.20 -7.97
CA ILE A 130 -13.57 13.53 -7.76
C ILE A 130 -13.00 13.89 -6.40
N ALA A 131 -12.39 12.91 -5.73
CA ALA A 131 -11.51 13.13 -4.60
C ALA A 131 -10.08 12.70 -5.00
N LEU A 132 -9.11 13.55 -4.71
CA LEU A 132 -7.69 13.35 -5.04
C LEU A 132 -6.85 13.74 -3.85
N SER A 133 -5.83 12.97 -3.48
CA SER A 133 -4.98 13.37 -2.35
C SER A 133 -4.28 14.72 -2.59
N GLU A 134 -4.01 15.44 -1.49
CA GLU A 134 -3.37 16.76 -1.52
C GLU A 134 -2.05 16.75 -2.30
N ASP A 135 -1.25 15.69 -2.16
CA ASP A 135 0.01 15.50 -2.90
C ASP A 135 -0.20 15.49 -4.41
N ILE A 136 -1.28 14.86 -4.90
CA ILE A 136 -1.60 14.79 -6.33
C ILE A 136 -2.06 16.15 -6.83
N LEU A 137 -2.83 16.90 -6.05
CA LEU A 137 -3.23 18.27 -6.40
C LEU A 137 -2.00 19.18 -6.55
N LYS A 138 -1.02 19.05 -5.63
CA LYS A 138 0.27 19.75 -5.72
C LYS A 138 1.06 19.35 -6.97
N TYR A 139 1.11 18.06 -7.30
CA TYR A 139 1.77 17.58 -8.53
C TYR A 139 1.11 18.11 -9.80
N LEU A 140 -0.21 18.27 -9.79
CA LEU A 140 -0.98 18.82 -10.91
C LEU A 140 -0.87 20.35 -11.01
N GLY A 141 -0.28 21.02 -10.01
CA GLY A 141 -0.22 22.48 -9.94
C GLY A 141 -1.60 23.11 -9.81
N PHE A 142 -2.55 22.41 -9.17
CA PHE A 142 -3.90 22.91 -8.97
C PHE A 142 -3.94 23.89 -7.80
N GLU A 143 -4.33 25.14 -8.05
CA GLU A 143 -4.42 26.21 -7.05
C GLU A 143 -5.85 26.43 -6.52
N GLY A 144 -6.82 25.64 -6.98
CA GLY A 144 -8.23 25.72 -6.56
C GLY A 144 -8.51 24.95 -5.27
N GLY A 145 -9.73 25.13 -4.74
CA GLY A 145 -10.21 24.46 -3.54
C GLY A 145 -11.33 23.45 -3.81
N ILE A 146 -11.95 22.96 -2.74
CA ILE A 146 -13.16 22.12 -2.81
C ILE A 146 -14.29 22.89 -3.50
N GLY A 147 -14.98 22.23 -4.42
CA GLY A 147 -16.03 22.78 -5.28
C GLY A 147 -15.50 23.33 -6.61
N ASP A 148 -14.19 23.49 -6.78
CA ASP A 148 -13.61 23.92 -8.05
C ASP A 148 -13.51 22.78 -9.06
N ARG A 149 -13.38 23.18 -10.32
CA ARG A 149 -13.29 22.25 -11.44
C ARG A 149 -11.85 21.93 -11.80
N ILE A 150 -11.51 20.64 -11.82
CA ILE A 150 -10.24 20.13 -12.30
C ILE A 150 -10.44 19.41 -13.64
N THR A 151 -9.59 19.75 -14.62
CA THR A 151 -9.60 19.12 -15.94
C THR A 151 -8.46 18.13 -16.04
N LEU A 152 -8.79 16.85 -16.23
CA LEU A 152 -7.82 15.75 -16.32
C LEU A 152 -7.82 15.15 -17.72
N SER A 153 -6.64 15.03 -18.31
CA SER A 153 -6.42 14.38 -19.60
C SER A 153 -6.02 12.91 -19.40
N LEU A 154 -7.01 12.05 -19.27
CA LEU A 154 -6.83 10.64 -18.98
C LEU A 154 -6.54 9.85 -20.25
N GLN A 155 -5.76 8.79 -20.11
CA GLN A 155 -5.55 7.77 -21.12
C GLN A 155 -6.20 6.48 -20.65
N LYS A 156 -7.20 6.01 -21.40
CA LYS A 156 -7.84 4.72 -21.15
C LYS A 156 -7.23 3.66 -22.04
N ASN A 157 -6.41 2.81 -21.42
CA ASN A 157 -5.84 1.65 -22.10
C ASN A 157 -6.87 0.52 -22.11
N LEU A 158 -7.20 0.03 -23.31
CA LEU A 158 -7.99 -1.18 -23.48
C LEU A 158 -7.06 -2.40 -23.31
N ARG A 159 -7.53 -3.43 -22.61
CA ARG A 159 -6.67 -4.56 -22.21
C ARG A 159 -6.06 -5.28 -23.43
N HIS A 160 -4.79 -5.69 -23.28
CA HIS A 160 -3.87 -6.32 -24.23
C HIS A 160 -3.15 -5.41 -25.25
N ASN A 161 -3.17 -4.07 -25.10
CA ASN A 161 -2.56 -3.14 -26.07
C ASN A 161 -2.99 -3.41 -27.53
N ILE A 162 -4.13 -4.09 -27.72
CA ILE A 162 -4.65 -4.44 -29.06
C ILE A 162 -5.21 -3.19 -29.75
N ALA A 163 -5.52 -2.17 -28.97
CA ALA A 163 -6.02 -0.89 -29.44
C ALA A 163 -5.25 0.26 -28.76
N THR A 164 -5.09 1.34 -29.49
CA THR A 164 -4.45 2.57 -29.04
C THR A 164 -5.15 3.13 -27.81
N ALA A 165 -4.37 3.68 -26.87
CA ALA A 165 -4.90 4.40 -25.71
C ALA A 165 -5.88 5.47 -26.19
N ILE A 166 -7.08 5.51 -25.58
CA ILE A 166 -8.07 6.53 -25.92
C ILE A 166 -7.84 7.72 -24.98
N PRO A 167 -7.48 8.91 -25.50
CA PRO A 167 -7.42 10.11 -24.69
C PRO A 167 -8.85 10.53 -24.34
N ILE A 168 -9.09 10.78 -23.05
CA ILE A 168 -10.37 11.23 -22.49
C ILE A 168 -10.07 12.46 -21.66
N GLN A 169 -10.63 13.60 -22.05
CA GLN A 169 -10.57 14.80 -21.23
C GLN A 169 -11.84 14.88 -20.39
N GLN A 170 -11.70 14.88 -19.07
CA GLN A 170 -12.83 15.01 -18.15
C GLN A 170 -12.68 16.25 -17.31
N ASN A 171 -13.80 16.96 -17.12
CA ASN A 171 -13.89 18.12 -16.25
C ASN A 171 -14.71 17.71 -15.02
N LEU A 172 -14.06 17.62 -13.88
CA LEU A 172 -14.58 17.02 -12.66
C LEU A 172 -14.58 18.06 -11.54
N PHE A 173 -15.52 17.95 -10.61
CA PHE A 173 -15.57 18.79 -9.41
C PHE A 173 -14.73 18.15 -8.30
N LEU A 174 -13.75 18.87 -7.80
CA LEU A 174 -12.96 18.42 -6.66
C LEU A 174 -13.82 18.55 -5.39
N GLN A 175 -14.14 17.43 -4.74
CA GLN A 175 -14.98 17.42 -3.54
C GLN A 175 -14.27 16.97 -2.28
N GLY A 176 -13.05 16.46 -2.40
CA GLY A 176 -12.22 16.17 -1.24
C GLY A 176 -10.79 15.80 -1.58
N TYR A 177 -9.92 15.90 -0.57
CA TYR A 177 -8.52 15.51 -0.64
C TYR A 177 -7.97 15.01 0.70
#